data_AF-Q8TX43-F1
#
_entry.id   AF-Q8TX43-F1
#
_cell.length_a   1.000
_cell.length_b   1.000
_cell.length_c   1.000
_cell.angle_alpha   90.00
_cell.angle_beta   90.00
_cell.angle_gamma   90.00
#
_symmetry.space_group_name_H-M   'P 1'
#
loop_
_entity.id
_entity.type
_entity.pdbx_description
1 polymer ?
#
loop_
_entity_poly.entity_id
_entity_poly.type
_entity_poly.pdbx_seq_one_letter_code
_entity_poly.pdbx_strand_id
1 'polypeptide(L)'
;MPAPIEVGRICVKTAGREAGKYCVVVDIVDENFVIITGPKDVTGVKRRRCNIKHLEPTPEKVDIDRGASDEEVKEALEEAGLLDLMKEGIVSGS
;
A
#
# COMPACT_ATOMS: atom_id res chain seq x y z
N MET A 1 -19.71 10.33 1.38
CA MET A 1 -19.05 9.71 2.54
C MET A 1 -17.64 9.36 2.11
N PRO A 2 -16.57 9.89 2.74
CA PRO A 2 -15.24 9.35 2.48
C PRO A 2 -15.28 7.86 2.84
N ALA A 3 -14.96 6.98 1.88
CA ALA A 3 -14.83 5.57 2.17
C ALA A 3 -13.74 5.42 3.24
N PRO A 4 -14.00 4.71 4.35
CA PRO A 4 -13.03 4.61 5.43
C PRO A 4 -11.73 4.03 4.86
N ILE A 5 -10.61 4.69 5.12
CA ILE A 5 -9.31 4.06 4.90
C ILE A 5 -9.19 3.04 6.01
N GLU A 6 -9.33 1.77 5.64
CA GLU A 6 -9.26 0.64 6.55
C GLU A 6 -7.91 -0.06 6.41
N VAL A 7 -7.58 -0.89 7.39
CA VAL A 7 -6.43 -1.78 7.31
C VAL A 7 -6.61 -2.70 6.10
N GLY A 8 -5.53 -2.91 5.35
CA GLY A 8 -5.53 -3.66 4.10
C GLY A 8 -5.96 -2.88 2.87
N ARG A 9 -6.33 -1.60 3.02
CA ARG A 9 -6.57 -0.75 1.85
C ARG A 9 -5.27 -0.44 1.12
N ILE A 10 -5.27 -0.60 -0.20
CA ILE A 10 -4.12 -0.25 -1.04
C ILE A 10 -4.19 1.24 -1.39
N CYS A 11 -3.01 1.88 -1.35
CA CYS A 11 -2.81 3.28 -1.68
C CYS A 11 -1.64 3.39 -2.66
N VAL A 12 -1.79 4.25 -3.68
CA VAL A 12 -0.74 4.53 -4.65
C VAL A 12 -0.33 6.00 -4.56
N LYS A 13 0.96 6.29 -4.69
CA LYS A 13 1.40 7.67 -4.92
C LYS A 13 1.12 8.07 -6.36
N THR A 14 0.34 9.12 -6.57
CA THR A 14 0.00 9.62 -7.92
C THR A 14 0.92 10.73 -8.43
N ALA A 15 1.72 11.36 -7.56
CA ALA A 15 2.53 12.53 -7.92
C ALA A 15 4.00 12.40 -7.51
N GLY A 16 4.89 12.97 -8.35
CA GLY A 16 6.33 13.05 -8.14
C GLY A 16 7.14 12.10 -9.01
N ARG A 17 8.47 12.09 -8.82
CA ARG A 17 9.40 11.17 -9.52
C ARG A 17 9.17 9.69 -9.15
N GLU A 18 8.38 9.43 -8.10
CA GLU A 18 8.00 8.09 -7.61
C GLU A 18 6.49 7.81 -7.81
N ALA A 19 5.82 8.53 -8.71
CA ALA A 19 4.43 8.24 -9.05
C ALA A 19 4.32 6.79 -9.58
N GLY A 20 3.32 6.04 -9.09
CA GLY A 20 3.11 4.63 -9.43
C GLY A 20 3.49 3.62 -8.34
N LYS A 21 4.08 4.05 -7.21
CA LYS A 21 4.39 3.12 -6.10
C LYS A 21 3.15 2.79 -5.27
N TYR A 22 2.77 1.51 -5.29
CA TYR A 22 1.69 0.95 -4.47
C TYR A 22 2.17 0.60 -3.05
N CYS A 23 1.30 0.80 -2.07
CA CYS A 23 1.56 0.53 -0.66
C CYS A 23 0.27 0.04 0.02
N VAL A 24 0.37 -0.81 1.03
CA VAL A 24 -0.77 -1.30 1.80
C VAL A 24 -0.84 -0.55 3.13
N VAL A 25 -2.03 -0.12 3.54
CA VAL A 25 -2.25 0.43 4.89
C VAL A 25 -2.29 -0.70 5.90
N VAL A 26 -1.34 -0.73 6.84
CA VAL A 26 -1.32 -1.73 7.93
C VAL A 26 -1.92 -1.21 9.24
N ASP A 27 -1.90 0.10 9.43
CA ASP A 27 -2.42 0.73 10.63
C ASP A 27 -2.82 2.18 10.33
N ILE A 28 -3.81 2.69 11.04
CA ILE A 28 -4.34 4.04 10.86
C ILE A 28 -3.99 4.81 12.14
N VAL A 29 -3.24 5.90 11.96
CA VAL A 29 -2.84 6.75 13.08
C VAL A 29 -3.94 7.76 13.36
N ASP A 30 -4.40 8.44 12.31
CA ASP A 30 -5.43 9.48 12.34
C ASP A 30 -6.10 9.59 10.96
N GLU A 31 -7.16 10.41 10.83
CA GLU A 31 -7.84 10.67 9.55
C GLU A 31 -6.92 11.25 8.46
N ASN A 32 -5.78 11.85 8.82
CA ASN A 32 -4.81 12.38 7.86
C ASN A 32 -3.53 11.54 7.72
N PHE A 33 -3.28 10.59 8.63
CA PHE A 33 -2.02 9.86 8.72
C PHE A 33 -2.26 8.36 8.84
N VAL A 34 -1.62 7.61 7.94
CA VAL A 34 -1.69 6.14 7.91
C VAL A 34 -0.28 5.56 7.93
N ILE A 35 -0.15 4.39 8.53
CA ILE A 35 1.05 3.58 8.42
C ILE A 35 0.86 2.65 7.24
N ILE A 36 1.72 2.86 6.24
CA ILE A 36 1.78 2.00 5.08
C ILE A 36 2.97 1.06 5.21
N THR A 37 2.83 -0.14 4.67
CA THR A 37 3.92 -1.08 4.45
C THR A 37 3.88 -1.55 3.00
N GLY A 38 5.04 -1.87 2.45
CA GLY A 38 5.20 -2.60 1.21
C GLY A 38 6.30 -3.63 1.43
N PRO A 39 6.03 -4.93 1.23
CA PRO A 39 7.08 -5.92 1.34
C PRO A 39 8.25 -5.51 0.44
N LYS A 40 9.49 -5.74 0.90
CA LYS A 40 10.68 -5.32 0.15
C LYS A 40 10.70 -5.91 -1.26
N ASP A 41 10.21 -7.13 -1.38
CA ASP A 41 10.08 -7.89 -2.64
C ASP A 41 9.04 -7.34 -3.60
N VAL A 42 8.14 -6.47 -3.13
CA VAL A 42 6.97 -5.99 -3.87
C VAL A 42 7.18 -4.55 -4.33
N THR A 43 7.35 -3.63 -3.39
CA THR A 43 7.61 -2.21 -3.70
C THR A 43 8.88 -1.64 -3.05
N GLY A 44 9.52 -2.39 -2.15
CA GLY A 44 10.67 -1.88 -1.41
C GLY A 44 10.31 -0.92 -0.26
N VAL A 45 9.02 -0.68 -0.02
CA VAL A 45 8.55 0.37 0.90
C VAL A 45 8.52 -0.12 2.34
N LYS A 46 9.57 0.19 3.10
CA LYS A 46 9.58 -0.06 4.56
C LYS A 46 8.38 0.60 5.25
N ARG A 47 7.88 -0.05 6.31
CA ARG A 47 6.81 0.46 7.18
C ARG A 47 7.08 1.93 7.55
N ARG A 48 6.24 2.84 7.06
CA ARG A 48 6.38 4.28 7.33
C ARG A 48 5.03 4.95 7.47
N ARG A 49 5.00 6.03 8.26
CA ARG A 49 3.85 6.93 8.32
C ARG A 49 3.81 7.81 7.08
N CYS A 50 2.68 7.85 6.40
CA CYS A 50 2.41 8.70 5.25
C CYS A 50 1.14 9.52 5.46
N ASN A 51 1.12 10.71 4.85
CA ASN A 51 -0.06 11.56 4.79
C ASN A 51 -0.95 11.14 3.63
N ILE A 52 -2.26 11.07 3.89
CA ILE A 52 -3.27 10.71 2.90
C ILE A 52 -3.37 11.75 1.77
N LYS A 53 -2.96 13.01 2.01
CA LYS A 53 -3.01 14.10 1.01
C LYS A 53 -2.29 13.82 -0.32
N HIS A 54 -1.31 12.92 -0.33
CA HIS A 54 -0.54 12.55 -1.54
C HIS A 54 -0.65 11.05 -1.86
N LEU A 55 -1.58 10.36 -1.22
CA LEU A 55 -1.88 8.97 -1.45
C LEU A 55 -3.28 8.88 -2.06
N GLU A 56 -3.38 8.18 -3.18
CA GLU A 56 -4.66 7.86 -3.77
C GLU A 56 -5.07 6.47 -3.29
N PRO A 57 -6.13 6.34 -2.47
CA PRO A 57 -6.65 5.03 -2.11
C PRO A 57 -7.25 4.37 -3.36
N THR A 58 -6.82 3.16 -3.65
CA THR A 58 -7.33 2.38 -4.78
C THR A 58 -8.65 1.68 -4.41
N PRO A 59 -9.47 1.22 -5.37
CA PRO A 59 -10.62 0.36 -5.11
C PRO A 59 -10.21 -0.98 -4.46
N GLU A 60 -8.97 -1.39 -4.67
CA GLU A 60 -8.39 -2.64 -4.19
C GLU A 60 -8.17 -2.65 -2.68
N LYS A 61 -8.42 -3.81 -2.09
CA LYS A 61 -8.15 -4.12 -0.69
C LYS A 61 -7.57 -5.52 -0.60
N VAL A 62 -6.71 -5.72 0.40
CA VAL A 62 -6.25 -7.04 0.84
C VAL A 62 -6.79 -7.31 2.24
N ASP A 63 -7.03 -8.57 2.54
CA ASP A 63 -7.38 -9.02 3.88
C ASP A 63 -6.08 -9.23 4.67
N ILE A 64 -5.74 -8.26 5.52
CA ILE A 64 -4.59 -8.32 6.42
C ILE A 64 -4.99 -7.87 7.82
N ASP A 65 -4.25 -8.35 8.81
CA ASP A 65 -4.42 -7.94 10.19
C ASP A 65 -3.89 -6.53 10.49
N ARG A 66 -4.48 -5.90 11.50
CA ARG A 66 -4.01 -4.60 11.98
C ARG A 66 -2.61 -4.73 12.56
N GLY A 67 -1.66 -4.05 11.93
CA GLY A 67 -0.26 -4.16 12.30
C GLY A 67 0.47 -5.36 11.70
N ALA A 68 -0.11 -6.00 10.68
CA ALA A 68 0.48 -7.11 9.93
C ALA A 68 1.96 -6.88 9.58
N SER A 69 2.73 -7.95 9.66
CA SER A 69 4.15 -7.98 9.33
C SER A 69 4.37 -7.99 7.82
N ASP A 70 5.59 -7.68 7.38
CA ASP A 70 5.94 -7.73 5.95
C ASP A 70 5.71 -9.11 5.31
N GLU A 71 5.82 -10.19 6.09
CA GLU A 71 5.47 -11.56 5.68
C GLU A 71 3.97 -11.72 5.45
N GLU A 72 3.14 -11.40 6.45
CA GLU A 72 1.67 -11.51 6.35
C GLU A 72 1.09 -10.67 5.21
N VAL A 73 1.59 -9.44 5.04
CA VAL A 73 1.15 -8.57 3.93
C VAL A 73 1.55 -9.15 2.58
N LYS A 74 2.70 -9.81 2.49
CA LYS A 74 3.12 -10.48 1.26
C LYS A 74 2.23 -11.67 0.94
N GLU A 75 1.93 -12.52 1.92
CA GLU A 75 1.03 -13.66 1.75
C GLU A 75 -0.37 -13.20 1.29
N ALA A 76 -0.94 -12.20 1.96
CA ALA A 76 -2.25 -11.66 1.57
C ALA A 76 -2.25 -11.03 0.18
N LEU A 77 -1.14 -10.40 -0.24
CA LEU A 77 -0.99 -9.87 -1.60
C LEU A 77 -0.86 -10.98 -2.64
N GLU A 78 -0.18 -12.08 -2.31
CA GLU A 78 -0.07 -13.27 -3.15
C GLU A 78 -1.44 -13.95 -3.31
N GLU A 79 -2.17 -14.16 -2.21
CA GLU A 79 -3.52 -14.75 -2.24
C GLU A 79 -4.52 -13.87 -3.01
N ALA A 80 -4.42 -12.55 -2.85
CA ALA A 80 -5.27 -11.62 -3.59
C ALA A 80 -4.88 -11.49 -5.07
N GLY A 81 -3.71 -11.99 -5.50
CA GLY A 81 -3.17 -11.77 -6.85
C GLY A 81 -2.83 -10.31 -7.14
N LEU A 82 -2.68 -9.49 -6.09
CA LEU A 82 -2.35 -8.06 -6.19
C LEU A 82 -0.84 -7.81 -6.11
N LEU A 83 -0.06 -8.84 -5.78
CA LEU A 83 1.39 -8.77 -5.72
C LEU A 83 2.00 -8.28 -7.05
N ASP A 84 1.47 -8.76 -8.17
CA ASP A 84 1.92 -8.39 -9.51
C ASP A 84 1.60 -6.93 -9.84
N LEU A 85 0.39 -6.46 -9.52
CA LEU A 85 -0.03 -5.06 -9.71
C LEU A 85 0.90 -4.09 -8.97
N MET A 86 1.32 -4.46 -7.76
CA MET A 86 2.24 -3.63 -7.00
C MET A 86 3.66 -3.60 -7.58
N LYS A 87 4.12 -4.72 -8.15
CA LYS A 87 5.42 -4.81 -8.84
C LYS A 87 5.41 -4.04 -10.17
N GLU A 88 4.28 -4.03 -10.88
CA GLU A 88 4.14 -3.40 -12.20
C GLU A 88 4.29 -1.88 -12.16
N GLY A 89 4.02 -1.22 -11.02
CA GLY A 89 4.34 0.20 -10.83
C GLY A 89 5.83 0.55 -10.97
N ILE A 90 6.70 -0.46 -10.99
CA ILE A 90 8.14 -0.36 -11.25
C ILE A 90 8.46 -0.89 -12.66
N VAL A 91 7.63 -0.62 -13.68
CA VAL A 91 8.11 -0.70 -15.07
C VAL A 91 9.10 0.46 -15.31
N SER A 92 10.28 0.29 -14.73
CA SER A 92 11.53 0.74 -15.31
C SER A 92 11.70 0.01 -16.63
N GLY A 93 11.62 0.74 -17.73
CA GLY A 93 12.01 0.27 -19.05
C GLY A 93 11.64 1.35 -20.07
N SER A 94 12.57 2.11 -20.65
CA SER A 94 14.03 2.08 -20.70
C SER A 94 14.53 3.49 -21.00
#